data_AF-A0A9D2YVA0-F1
#
_entry.id   AF-A0A9D2YVA0-F1
#
_cell.length_a   1.000
_cell.length_b   1.000
_cell.length_c   1.000
_cell.angle_alpha   90.00
_cell.angle_beta   90.00
_cell.angle_gamma   90.00
#
_symmetry.space_group_name_H-M   'P 1'
#
loop_
_entity.id
_entity.type
_entity.pdbx_description
1 polymer ?
#
loop_
_entity_poly.entity_id
_entity_poly.type
_entity_poly.pdbx_seq_one_letter_code
_entity_poly.pdbx_strand_id
1 'polypeptide(L)'
;MTNTLCSKDQLCPAGKYMEAECKGTQRTVCGDCTEGSFTATQNALKECRPCTKCITISNRKQLRECTSKEDTVCECVSGYYCSDDACSHCQKLTTCPLGQGVKIPASRTSDAVCALCEVGTYSNVTDYRSPCVPHTRCEDIGKEPKTRGNSTTDAVCGNFRSNCSWVLPAGLWAGLVLTIIIVAAFIFWRTKRRSHRTACPVDPVRVPLPPAVTPPKPISHCQETCIKDSYTLSLFNTDGPTIVCSTEDSSCPITPLKASVSFVESPSGDGSIKCSTGNFCRLISQPQEDEWCGAF
;
A
#
# COMPACT_ATOMS: atom_id res chain seq x y z
N MET A 1 -49.12 -58.92 33.46
CA MET A 1 -48.93 -58.02 32.31
C MET A 1 -49.07 -56.60 32.82
N THR A 2 -48.02 -55.78 32.79
CA THR A 2 -48.11 -54.37 33.18
C THR A 2 -48.77 -53.60 32.04
N ASN A 3 -49.99 -53.11 32.28
CA ASN A 3 -50.73 -52.33 31.29
C ASN A 3 -50.18 -50.89 31.28
N THR A 4 -49.10 -50.66 30.54
CA THR A 4 -48.37 -49.38 30.50
C THR A 4 -49.20 -48.32 29.78
N LEU A 5 -50.10 -47.71 30.55
CA LEU A 5 -50.88 -46.54 30.18
C LEU A 5 -49.95 -45.37 29.80
N CYS A 6 -50.42 -44.49 28.93
CA CYS A 6 -49.88 -43.15 28.65
C CYS A 6 -49.08 -42.55 29.82
N SER A 7 -47.76 -42.62 29.72
CA SER A 7 -46.85 -41.89 30.63
C SER A 7 -46.88 -40.41 30.26
N LYS A 8 -47.01 -39.52 31.26
CA LYS A 8 -47.17 -38.06 31.05
C LYS A 8 -46.04 -37.40 30.26
N ASP A 9 -44.91 -38.08 30.14
CA ASP A 9 -43.64 -37.56 29.67
C ASP A 9 -43.34 -37.93 28.20
N GLN A 10 -44.31 -38.49 27.45
CA GLN A 10 -44.17 -38.78 26.01
C GLN A 10 -44.31 -37.53 25.13
N LEU A 11 -43.41 -36.57 25.38
CA LEU A 11 -43.24 -35.33 24.61
C LEU A 11 -42.37 -35.58 23.36
N CYS A 12 -42.70 -34.93 22.25
CA CYS A 12 -41.94 -34.98 20.99
C CYS A 12 -40.65 -34.15 21.09
N PRO A 13 -39.53 -34.58 20.47
CA PRO A 13 -38.25 -33.87 20.56
C PRO A 13 -38.24 -32.55 19.75
N ALA A 14 -37.23 -31.72 20.00
CA ALA A 14 -36.93 -30.55 19.15
C ALA A 14 -36.74 -30.97 17.69
N GLY A 15 -37.33 -30.24 16.75
CA GLY A 15 -37.45 -30.64 15.34
C GLY A 15 -38.79 -31.27 14.98
N LYS A 16 -39.62 -31.61 15.98
CA LYS A 16 -40.91 -32.31 15.81
C LYS A 16 -42.03 -31.65 16.61
N TYR A 17 -43.26 -31.95 16.20
CA TYR A 17 -44.52 -31.63 16.89
C TYR A 17 -45.32 -32.90 17.18
N MET A 18 -46.32 -32.81 18.06
CA MET A 18 -47.22 -33.91 18.42
C MET A 18 -48.36 -34.03 17.41
N GLU A 19 -48.24 -35.00 16.51
CA GLU A 19 -49.23 -35.29 15.46
C GLU A 19 -50.41 -36.10 16.02
N ALA A 20 -50.11 -37.08 16.87
CA ALA A 20 -51.12 -37.79 17.65
C ALA A 20 -50.66 -37.98 19.10
N GLU A 21 -51.50 -37.59 20.05
CA GLU A 21 -51.33 -37.87 21.47
C GLU A 21 -51.42 -39.39 21.72
N CYS A 22 -50.68 -39.89 22.72
CA CYS A 22 -50.72 -41.30 23.10
C CYS A 22 -52.16 -41.74 23.47
N LYS A 23 -52.49 -43.03 23.28
CA LYS A 23 -53.83 -43.55 23.59
C LYS A 23 -53.80 -44.98 24.10
N GLY A 24 -54.08 -45.16 25.38
CA GLY A 24 -54.01 -46.47 26.04
C GLY A 24 -52.58 -46.99 26.05
N THR A 25 -52.30 -47.98 25.18
CA THR A 25 -50.97 -48.55 24.93
C THR A 25 -50.27 -47.99 23.69
N GLN A 26 -50.95 -47.21 22.85
CA GLN A 26 -50.35 -46.53 21.70
C GLN A 26 -49.48 -45.37 22.17
N ARG A 27 -48.24 -45.27 21.65
CA ARG A 27 -47.31 -44.17 21.94
C ARG A 27 -47.69 -42.89 21.19
N THR A 28 -47.22 -41.75 21.67
CA THR A 28 -47.27 -40.47 20.94
C THR A 28 -46.64 -40.61 19.55
N VAL A 29 -47.27 -40.02 18.53
CA VAL A 29 -46.73 -39.89 17.16
C VAL A 29 -46.24 -38.46 16.95
N CYS A 30 -45.04 -38.32 16.37
CA CYS A 30 -44.34 -37.04 16.27
C CYS A 30 -43.94 -36.71 14.82
N GLY A 31 -44.69 -35.81 14.17
CA GLY A 31 -44.39 -35.28 12.84
C GLY A 31 -43.20 -34.32 12.86
N ASP A 32 -42.48 -34.20 11.73
CA ASP A 32 -41.37 -33.27 11.58
C ASP A 32 -41.84 -31.84 11.24
N CYS A 33 -41.13 -30.83 11.72
CA CYS A 33 -41.40 -29.44 11.33
C CYS A 33 -41.10 -29.23 9.84
N THR A 34 -42.04 -28.63 9.12
CA THR A 34 -41.84 -28.21 7.73
C THR A 34 -40.92 -27.00 7.65
N GLU A 35 -40.37 -26.74 6.46
CA GLU A 35 -39.63 -25.51 6.16
C GLU A 35 -40.42 -24.25 6.61
N GLY A 36 -39.73 -23.27 7.19
CA GLY A 36 -40.35 -22.10 7.78
C GLY A 36 -41.00 -22.31 9.16
N SER A 37 -40.82 -23.48 9.79
CA SER A 37 -41.28 -23.78 11.15
C SER A 37 -40.25 -24.53 12.01
N PHE A 38 -40.33 -24.41 13.34
CA PHE A 38 -39.39 -25.01 14.29
C PHE A 38 -40.02 -25.41 15.64
N THR A 39 -39.34 -26.29 16.37
CA THR A 39 -39.51 -26.51 17.82
C THR A 39 -38.15 -26.66 18.51
N ALA A 40 -37.85 -25.76 19.46
CA ALA A 40 -36.52 -25.69 20.10
C ALA A 40 -36.32 -26.63 21.29
N THR A 41 -37.39 -27.18 21.86
CA THR A 41 -37.35 -28.06 23.04
C THR A 41 -38.24 -29.27 22.84
N GLN A 42 -38.10 -30.25 23.75
CA GLN A 42 -39.10 -31.31 23.87
C GLN A 42 -40.47 -30.68 24.20
N ASN A 43 -41.54 -31.12 23.55
CA ASN A 43 -42.82 -30.40 23.52
C ASN A 43 -44.04 -31.31 23.23
N ALA A 44 -45.24 -30.76 23.44
CA ALA A 44 -46.54 -31.34 23.06
C ALA A 44 -47.36 -30.37 22.20
N LEU A 45 -46.69 -29.57 21.35
CA LEU A 45 -47.38 -28.65 20.45
C LEU A 45 -48.03 -29.44 19.32
N LYS A 46 -49.24 -29.06 18.89
CA LYS A 46 -49.96 -29.72 17.78
C LYS A 46 -49.48 -29.30 16.39
N GLU A 47 -48.56 -28.33 16.34
CA GLU A 47 -47.94 -27.75 15.16
C GLU A 47 -46.57 -27.16 15.57
N CYS A 48 -45.65 -27.02 14.62
CA CYS A 48 -44.39 -26.31 14.89
C CYS A 48 -44.59 -24.79 14.85
N ARG A 49 -43.76 -24.04 15.59
CA ARG A 49 -43.85 -22.58 15.62
C ARG A 49 -43.35 -22.00 14.30
N PRO A 50 -44.00 -20.98 13.71
CA PRO A 50 -43.47 -20.32 12.53
C PRO A 50 -42.15 -19.59 12.86
N CYS A 51 -41.18 -19.64 11.95
CA CYS A 51 -39.91 -18.95 12.14
C CYS A 51 -40.09 -17.41 12.13
N THR A 52 -39.32 -16.73 12.97
CA THR A 52 -39.22 -15.27 13.02
C THR A 52 -38.74 -14.73 11.67
N LYS A 53 -39.35 -13.63 11.21
CA LYS A 53 -38.93 -12.92 9.98
C LYS A 53 -38.13 -11.66 10.33
N CYS A 54 -36.95 -11.51 9.73
CA CYS A 54 -36.13 -10.30 9.84
C CYS A 54 -36.53 -9.32 8.73
N ILE A 55 -37.25 -8.26 9.07
CA ILE A 55 -37.80 -7.31 8.09
C ILE A 55 -36.85 -6.11 7.93
N THR A 56 -36.35 -5.90 6.72
CA THR A 56 -35.36 -4.86 6.39
C THR A 56 -35.87 -3.44 6.63
N ILE A 57 -37.17 -3.18 6.44
CA ILE A 57 -37.80 -1.88 6.74
C ILE A 57 -37.72 -1.49 8.23
N SER A 58 -37.52 -2.48 9.12
CA SER A 58 -37.31 -2.29 10.55
C SER A 58 -35.83 -2.18 10.93
N ASN A 59 -34.94 -1.94 9.95
CA ASN A 59 -33.48 -1.99 10.09
C ASN A 59 -32.92 -3.35 10.55
N ARG A 60 -33.66 -4.45 10.35
CA ARG A 60 -33.26 -5.82 10.76
C ARG A 60 -32.81 -6.65 9.56
N LYS A 61 -31.76 -7.45 9.73
CA LYS A 61 -31.29 -8.49 8.79
C LYS A 61 -31.19 -9.85 9.48
N GLN A 62 -31.08 -10.89 8.68
CA GLN A 62 -30.89 -12.26 9.15
C GLN A 62 -29.41 -12.49 9.49
N LEU A 63 -29.13 -12.86 10.74
CA LEU A 63 -27.81 -13.29 11.21
C LEU A 63 -27.64 -14.81 11.05
N ARG A 64 -28.74 -15.56 11.26
CA ARG A 64 -28.76 -17.01 11.13
C ARG A 64 -30.12 -17.48 10.61
N GLU A 65 -30.07 -18.47 9.72
CA GLU A 65 -31.25 -19.11 9.15
C GLU A 65 -32.02 -19.95 10.18
N CYS A 66 -33.31 -20.15 9.92
CA CYS A 66 -34.15 -21.03 10.73
C CYS A 66 -33.87 -22.50 10.36
N THR A 67 -33.98 -23.38 11.34
CA THR A 67 -33.99 -24.84 11.13
C THR A 67 -35.18 -25.43 11.88
N SER A 68 -35.54 -26.70 11.62
CA SER A 68 -36.60 -27.36 12.38
C SER A 68 -36.40 -27.33 13.91
N LYS A 69 -35.16 -27.14 14.39
CA LYS A 69 -34.79 -27.11 15.81
C LYS A 69 -34.52 -25.71 16.37
N GLU A 70 -34.34 -24.69 15.54
CA GLU A 70 -33.86 -23.38 16.00
C GLU A 70 -34.45 -22.24 15.17
N ASP A 71 -34.92 -21.19 15.84
CA ASP A 71 -35.49 -20.02 15.17
C ASP A 71 -34.44 -19.23 14.36
N THR A 72 -34.93 -18.47 13.37
CA THR A 72 -34.20 -17.38 12.74
C THR A 72 -33.62 -16.45 13.80
N VAL A 73 -32.31 -16.18 13.74
CA VAL A 73 -31.71 -15.12 14.57
C VAL A 73 -31.62 -13.85 13.72
N CYS A 74 -32.24 -12.77 14.19
CA CYS A 74 -32.09 -11.45 13.59
C CYS A 74 -31.01 -10.62 14.31
N GLU A 75 -30.44 -9.69 13.56
CA GLU A 75 -29.57 -8.61 14.02
C GLU A 75 -29.97 -7.30 13.31
N CYS A 76 -29.37 -6.19 13.69
CA CYS A 76 -29.56 -4.92 12.98
C CYS A 76 -28.63 -4.75 11.77
N VAL A 77 -29.03 -3.91 10.82
CA VAL A 77 -28.17 -3.48 9.71
C VAL A 77 -27.06 -2.54 10.21
N SER A 78 -26.00 -2.37 9.41
CA SER A 78 -24.85 -1.52 9.77
C SER A 78 -25.29 -0.09 10.11
N GLY A 79 -24.79 0.45 11.23
CA GLY A 79 -25.22 1.75 11.77
C GLY A 79 -26.34 1.66 12.83
N TYR A 80 -26.77 0.46 13.20
CA TYR A 80 -27.78 0.21 14.23
C TYR A 80 -27.36 -0.94 15.17
N TYR A 81 -27.92 -0.98 16.37
CA TYR A 81 -27.79 -2.06 17.37
C TYR A 81 -29.16 -2.48 17.92
N CYS A 82 -29.25 -3.71 18.43
CA CYS A 82 -30.47 -4.28 18.99
C CYS A 82 -30.76 -3.68 20.37
N SER A 83 -32.00 -3.30 20.65
CA SER A 83 -32.41 -2.82 21.98
C SER A 83 -32.47 -3.91 23.06
N ASP A 84 -32.51 -5.17 22.65
CA ASP A 84 -32.68 -6.36 23.47
C ASP A 84 -32.03 -7.59 22.79
N ASP A 85 -31.87 -8.69 23.52
CA ASP A 85 -31.26 -9.92 22.99
C ASP A 85 -32.09 -10.56 21.85
N ALA A 86 -33.42 -10.40 21.90
CA ALA A 86 -34.34 -10.82 20.84
C ALA A 86 -34.16 -10.01 19.54
N CYS A 87 -33.51 -8.84 19.61
CA CYS A 87 -33.43 -7.87 18.55
C CYS A 87 -34.81 -7.54 17.97
N SER A 88 -35.75 -7.15 18.84
CA SER A 88 -37.11 -6.73 18.48
C SER A 88 -37.08 -5.38 17.76
N HIS A 89 -36.33 -4.42 18.29
CA HIS A 89 -36.13 -3.09 17.73
C HIS A 89 -34.64 -2.78 17.52
N CYS A 90 -34.37 -1.96 16.50
CA CYS A 90 -33.03 -1.51 16.14
C CYS A 90 -32.89 -0.01 16.41
N GLN A 91 -32.00 0.34 17.34
CA GLN A 91 -31.65 1.73 17.65
C GLN A 91 -30.43 2.16 16.83
N LYS A 92 -30.37 3.43 16.44
CA LYS A 92 -29.24 3.96 15.65
C LYS A 92 -28.00 4.12 16.54
N LEU A 93 -26.83 3.76 16.01
CA LEU A 93 -25.55 3.93 16.71
C LEU A 93 -25.16 5.40 16.84
N THR A 94 -24.59 5.76 18.00
CA THR A 94 -24.02 7.07 18.27
C THR A 94 -22.76 7.28 17.43
N THR A 95 -22.73 8.38 16.67
CA THR A 95 -21.55 8.82 15.93
C THR A 95 -20.71 9.76 16.78
N CYS A 96 -19.43 9.45 16.95
CA CYS A 96 -18.47 10.32 17.60
C CYS A 96 -18.18 11.55 16.71
N PRO A 97 -18.33 12.78 17.21
CA PRO A 97 -18.00 14.00 16.45
C PRO A 97 -16.49 14.18 16.29
N LEU A 98 -16.08 15.08 15.40
CA LEU A 98 -14.69 15.56 15.30
C LEU A 98 -14.09 15.87 16.68
N GLY A 99 -12.88 15.39 16.95
CA GLY A 99 -12.26 15.54 18.28
C GLY A 99 -12.60 14.43 19.27
N GLN A 100 -13.49 13.51 18.90
CA GLN A 100 -13.80 12.29 19.62
C GLN A 100 -13.61 11.06 18.73
N GLY A 101 -13.30 9.93 19.35
CA GLY A 101 -13.23 8.63 18.71
C GLY A 101 -13.89 7.55 19.57
N VAL A 102 -14.15 6.41 18.95
CA VAL A 102 -14.70 5.23 19.63
C VAL A 102 -13.70 4.70 20.65
N LYS A 103 -14.08 4.71 21.93
CA LYS A 103 -13.32 4.14 23.06
C LYS A 103 -13.80 2.74 23.42
N ILE A 104 -15.09 2.47 23.28
CA ILE A 104 -15.67 1.12 23.36
C ILE A 104 -16.49 0.91 22.08
N PRO A 105 -16.16 -0.10 21.26
CA PRO A 105 -16.90 -0.37 20.03
C PRO A 105 -18.32 -0.86 20.33
N ALA A 106 -19.25 -0.54 19.43
CA ALA A 106 -20.60 -1.08 19.47
C ALA A 106 -20.60 -2.62 19.38
N SER A 107 -21.58 -3.24 20.02
CA SER A 107 -21.85 -4.69 19.95
C SER A 107 -23.20 -4.95 19.29
N ARG A 108 -23.67 -6.21 19.29
CA ARG A 108 -25.03 -6.53 18.82
C ARG A 108 -26.11 -5.83 19.67
N THR A 109 -25.88 -5.63 20.97
CA THR A 109 -26.88 -5.15 21.95
C THR A 109 -26.42 -3.92 22.74
N SER A 110 -25.33 -3.26 22.34
CA SER A 110 -24.85 -2.03 22.97
C SER A 110 -24.33 -1.02 21.95
N ASP A 111 -24.57 0.26 22.23
CA ASP A 111 -24.04 1.38 21.44
C ASP A 111 -22.51 1.52 21.54
N ALA A 112 -21.91 2.31 20.66
CA ALA A 112 -20.52 2.74 20.76
C ALA A 112 -20.36 3.82 21.84
N VAL A 113 -19.28 3.76 22.63
CA VAL A 113 -18.95 4.80 23.60
C VAL A 113 -17.82 5.67 23.05
N CYS A 114 -18.13 6.92 22.77
CA CYS A 114 -17.18 7.94 22.33
C CYS A 114 -16.38 8.52 23.51
N ALA A 115 -15.14 8.92 23.26
CA ALA A 115 -14.33 9.71 24.18
C ALA A 115 -13.56 10.80 23.43
N LEU A 116 -13.21 11.89 24.13
CA LEU A 116 -12.30 12.91 23.63
C LEU A 116 -10.93 12.30 23.31
N CYS A 117 -10.32 12.71 22.20
CA CYS A 117 -8.98 12.27 21.84
C CYS A 117 -7.92 12.83 22.80
N GLU A 118 -7.10 11.94 23.36
CA GLU A 118 -6.05 12.27 24.33
C GLU A 118 -4.85 12.97 23.65
N VAL A 119 -4.01 13.65 24.42
CA VAL A 119 -2.91 14.46 23.90
C VAL A 119 -1.91 13.60 23.11
N GLY A 120 -1.75 13.90 21.82
CA GLY A 120 -0.98 13.06 20.89
C GLY A 120 -1.84 12.19 19.97
N THR A 121 -3.18 12.32 20.03
CA THR A 121 -4.13 11.65 19.13
C THR A 121 -5.16 12.63 18.57
N TYR A 122 -5.83 12.26 17.48
CA TYR A 122 -6.88 13.04 16.83
C TYR A 122 -7.98 12.17 16.19
N SER A 123 -9.10 12.81 15.84
CA SER A 123 -10.17 12.26 15.00
C SER A 123 -10.70 13.35 14.09
N ASN A 124 -10.45 13.20 12.78
CA ASN A 124 -10.90 14.10 11.72
C ASN A 124 -12.14 13.59 10.97
N VAL A 125 -12.82 12.58 11.52
CA VAL A 125 -14.01 11.93 10.95
C VAL A 125 -15.21 12.09 11.88
N THR A 126 -16.41 11.74 11.41
CA THR A 126 -17.60 11.67 12.26
C THR A 126 -18.39 10.42 11.90
N ASP A 127 -18.11 9.34 12.64
CA ASP A 127 -18.67 8.01 12.44
C ASP A 127 -18.79 7.26 13.79
N TYR A 128 -19.23 6.01 13.76
CA TYR A 128 -19.53 5.18 14.92
C TYR A 128 -18.56 3.98 15.08
N ARG A 129 -17.40 4.02 14.42
CA ARG A 129 -16.41 2.91 14.34
C ARG A 129 -14.96 3.32 14.59
N SER A 130 -14.57 4.53 14.21
CA SER A 130 -13.18 4.98 14.21
C SER A 130 -12.69 5.39 15.61
N PRO A 131 -11.61 4.79 16.14
CA PRO A 131 -10.94 5.29 17.34
C PRO A 131 -10.12 6.55 17.03
N CYS A 132 -9.62 7.23 18.06
CA CYS A 132 -8.65 8.31 17.87
C CYS A 132 -7.32 7.74 17.34
N VAL A 133 -6.76 8.39 16.32
CA VAL A 133 -5.52 8.01 15.62
C VAL A 133 -4.34 8.79 16.23
N PRO A 134 -3.16 8.20 16.46
CA PRO A 134 -1.99 8.95 16.93
C PRO A 134 -1.52 10.01 15.92
N HIS A 135 -0.96 11.12 16.41
CA HIS A 135 -0.37 12.16 15.56
C HIS A 135 0.88 11.67 14.84
N THR A 136 1.07 12.11 13.59
CA THR A 136 2.31 11.92 12.83
C THR A 136 3.49 12.57 13.55
N ARG A 137 4.45 11.74 13.97
CA ARG A 137 5.71 12.18 14.59
C ARG A 137 6.69 12.58 13.50
N CYS A 138 6.83 13.89 13.24
CA CYS A 138 7.66 14.41 12.16
C CYS A 138 9.14 14.01 12.29
N GLU A 139 9.61 13.84 13.52
CA GLU A 139 10.98 13.43 13.84
C GLU A 139 11.30 12.02 13.32
N ASP A 140 10.34 11.08 13.38
CA ASP A 140 10.51 9.70 12.91
C ASP A 140 10.68 9.62 11.39
N ILE A 141 10.12 10.60 10.66
CA ILE A 141 10.28 10.75 9.20
C ILE A 141 11.35 11.79 8.82
N GLY A 142 12.22 12.18 9.76
CA GLY A 142 13.36 13.07 9.53
C GLY A 142 12.99 14.52 9.18
N LYS A 143 11.77 14.97 9.53
CA LYS A 143 11.24 16.30 9.23
C LYS A 143 11.06 17.14 10.50
N GLU A 144 11.04 18.46 10.31
CA GLU A 144 10.73 19.40 11.39
C GLU A 144 9.21 19.59 11.50
N PRO A 145 8.62 19.61 12.72
CA PRO A 145 7.19 19.86 12.89
C PRO A 145 6.86 21.33 12.56
N LYS A 146 6.00 21.55 11.56
CA LYS A 146 5.56 22.89 11.12
C LYS A 146 4.34 23.37 11.93
N THR A 147 3.40 22.47 12.18
CA THR A 147 2.21 22.73 13.00
C THR A 147 1.94 21.53 13.91
N ARG A 148 1.76 21.76 15.20
CA ARG A 148 1.37 20.71 16.14
C ARG A 148 -0.08 20.28 15.91
N GLY A 149 -0.34 18.98 15.92
CA GLY A 149 -1.70 18.43 15.86
C GLY A 149 -2.55 18.81 17.08
N ASN A 150 -3.86 18.74 16.91
CA ASN A 150 -4.86 18.93 17.96
C ASN A 150 -5.82 17.72 17.96
N SER A 151 -6.93 17.76 18.69
CA SER A 151 -7.87 16.63 18.74
C SER A 151 -8.64 16.38 17.43
N THR A 152 -8.75 17.35 16.52
CA THR A 152 -9.48 17.22 15.24
C THR A 152 -8.58 17.07 14.01
N THR A 153 -7.30 17.46 14.09
CA THR A 153 -6.36 17.45 12.96
C THR A 153 -4.97 16.96 13.35
N ASP A 154 -4.33 16.22 12.44
CA ASP A 154 -2.96 15.73 12.59
C ASP A 154 -1.90 16.86 12.66
N ALA A 155 -0.70 16.51 13.12
CA ALA A 155 0.49 17.34 13.01
C ALA A 155 0.94 17.48 11.55
N VAL A 156 1.35 18.70 11.16
CA VAL A 156 1.83 19.00 9.81
C VAL A 156 3.35 19.08 9.83
N CYS A 157 4.02 18.20 9.09
CA CYS A 157 5.47 18.19 8.98
C CYS A 157 5.96 19.10 7.85
N GLY A 158 7.05 19.82 8.10
CA GLY A 158 7.69 20.73 7.16
C GLY A 158 8.75 20.06 6.30
N ASN A 159 9.89 20.73 6.17
CA ASN A 159 11.04 20.25 5.41
C ASN A 159 11.81 19.16 6.18
N PHE A 160 12.66 18.42 5.47
CA PHE A 160 13.65 17.55 6.11
C PHE A 160 14.60 18.37 6.99
N ARG A 161 14.94 17.82 8.17
CA ARG A 161 15.84 18.43 9.14
C ARG A 161 17.27 18.44 8.59
N SER A 162 17.66 19.57 7.99
CA SER A 162 18.94 19.75 7.29
C SER A 162 20.10 19.93 8.26
N ASN A 163 20.54 18.83 8.90
CA ASN A 163 21.68 18.79 9.83
C ASN A 163 23.04 19.18 9.19
N CYS A 164 23.08 19.59 7.92
CA CYS A 164 24.24 20.06 7.17
C CYS A 164 24.80 21.43 7.63
N SER A 165 24.55 21.87 8.87
CA SER A 165 25.09 23.11 9.45
C SER A 165 26.62 23.18 9.34
N TRP A 166 27.31 22.04 9.49
CA TRP A 166 28.78 21.97 9.38
C TRP A 166 29.29 21.89 7.92
N VAL A 167 28.44 21.63 6.92
CA VAL A 167 28.89 21.52 5.51
C VAL A 167 29.38 22.86 4.97
N LEU A 168 28.74 23.98 5.37
CA LEU A 168 29.16 25.31 4.96
C LEU A 168 30.53 25.71 5.56
N PRO A 169 30.78 25.62 6.89
CA PRO A 169 32.12 25.81 7.43
C PRO A 169 33.15 24.82 6.86
N ALA A 170 32.85 23.53 6.75
CA ALA A 170 33.81 22.53 6.27
C ALA A 170 34.22 22.80 4.80
N GLY A 171 33.28 23.16 3.94
CA GLY A 171 33.56 23.57 2.56
C GLY A 171 34.42 24.84 2.47
N LEU A 172 34.14 25.85 3.32
CA LEU A 172 34.94 27.08 3.39
C LEU A 172 36.37 26.82 3.88
N TRP A 173 36.55 26.02 4.94
CA TRP A 173 37.88 25.63 5.43
C TRP A 173 38.66 24.81 4.39
N ALA A 174 38.03 23.85 3.73
CA ALA A 174 38.66 23.05 2.66
C ALA A 174 39.08 23.93 1.47
N GLY A 175 38.23 24.86 1.03
CA GLY A 175 38.56 25.82 -0.03
C GLY A 175 39.69 26.78 0.33
N LEU A 176 39.71 27.27 1.58
CA LEU A 176 40.78 28.12 2.10
C LEU A 176 42.13 27.38 2.15
N VAL A 177 42.15 26.13 2.63
CA VAL A 177 43.37 25.30 2.63
C VAL A 177 43.84 25.00 1.20
N LEU A 178 42.93 24.65 0.29
CA LEU A 178 43.27 24.37 -1.11
C LEU A 178 43.85 25.61 -1.83
N THR A 179 43.27 26.78 -1.63
CA THR A 179 43.79 28.02 -2.23
C THR A 179 45.15 28.42 -1.67
N ILE A 180 45.40 28.25 -0.36
CA ILE A 180 46.74 28.44 0.23
C ILE A 180 47.77 27.47 -0.40
N ILE A 181 47.42 26.20 -0.59
CA ILE A 181 48.31 25.21 -1.23
C ILE A 181 48.65 25.60 -2.67
N ILE A 182 47.65 26.03 -3.46
CA ILE A 182 47.84 26.47 -4.85
C ILE A 182 48.72 27.73 -4.91
N VAL A 183 48.51 28.72 -4.02
CA VAL A 183 49.32 29.93 -3.95
C VAL A 183 50.76 29.60 -3.52
N ALA A 184 50.95 28.73 -2.53
CA ALA A 184 52.27 28.27 -2.10
C ALA A 184 53.03 27.54 -3.23
N ALA A 185 52.35 26.64 -3.95
CA ALA A 185 52.90 25.95 -5.12
C ALA A 185 53.27 26.92 -6.25
N PHE A 186 52.44 27.95 -6.51
CA PHE A 186 52.74 28.99 -7.50
C PHE A 186 53.92 29.88 -7.09
N ILE A 187 54.03 30.25 -5.81
CA ILE A 187 55.18 30.98 -5.27
C ILE A 187 56.46 30.15 -5.37
N PHE A 188 56.41 28.87 -4.98
CA PHE A 188 57.54 27.94 -5.12
C PHE A 188 57.95 27.73 -6.59
N TRP A 189 56.99 27.65 -7.51
CA TRP A 189 57.28 27.61 -8.95
C TRP A 189 57.90 28.92 -9.44
N ARG A 190 57.40 30.08 -8.99
CA ARG A 190 57.95 31.41 -9.32
C ARG A 190 59.37 31.60 -8.81
N THR A 191 59.71 31.15 -7.60
CA THR A 191 61.07 31.22 -7.04
C THR A 191 62.01 30.24 -7.76
N LYS A 192 61.62 28.97 -7.94
CA LYS A 192 62.40 27.99 -8.71
C LYS A 192 62.65 28.45 -10.16
N ARG A 193 61.66 29.08 -10.81
CA ARG A 193 61.76 29.63 -12.17
C ARG A 193 62.54 30.95 -12.25
N ARG A 194 62.72 31.68 -11.14
CA ARG A 194 63.74 32.76 -11.03
C ARG A 194 65.14 32.16 -10.95
N SER A 195 65.36 31.12 -10.13
CA SER A 195 66.68 30.47 -9.99
C SER A 195 67.21 29.90 -11.32
N HIS A 196 66.33 29.43 -12.20
CA HIS A 196 66.72 28.95 -13.54
C HIS A 196 67.04 30.05 -14.58
N ARG A 197 66.94 31.34 -14.23
CA ARG A 197 67.22 32.45 -15.17
C ARG A 197 68.59 33.13 -14.97
N THR A 198 69.44 32.60 -14.09
CA THR A 198 70.69 33.26 -13.66
C THR A 198 71.96 32.56 -14.17
N ALA A 199 71.87 31.81 -15.28
CA ALA A 199 73.01 31.08 -15.83
C ALA A 199 73.07 31.18 -17.37
N CYS A 200 74.12 31.84 -17.87
CA CYS A 200 74.58 31.79 -19.26
C CYS A 200 76.11 31.63 -19.25
N PRO A 201 76.68 30.56 -19.82
CA PRO A 201 78.11 30.48 -20.11
C PRO A 201 78.49 31.40 -21.28
N VAL A 202 79.75 31.82 -21.32
CA VAL A 202 80.37 32.56 -22.44
C VAL A 202 81.75 31.94 -22.68
N ASP A 203 82.08 31.65 -23.94
CA ASP A 203 83.45 31.27 -24.36
C ASP A 203 83.81 31.90 -25.73
N PRO A 204 85.11 32.07 -26.07
CA PRO A 204 85.55 33.13 -26.98
C PRO A 204 85.89 32.72 -28.44
N VAL A 205 86.28 33.73 -29.24
CA VAL A 205 86.46 33.71 -30.71
C VAL A 205 87.93 33.68 -31.15
N ARG A 206 88.27 32.94 -32.22
CA ARG A 206 89.37 33.17 -33.21
C ARG A 206 89.34 32.09 -34.32
N VAL A 207 89.80 32.27 -35.58
CA VAL A 207 90.12 33.45 -36.43
C VAL A 207 90.03 32.98 -37.92
N PRO A 208 89.91 33.85 -38.97
CA PRO A 208 89.16 33.47 -40.18
C PRO A 208 89.92 33.35 -41.53
N LEU A 209 89.16 32.77 -42.48
CA LEU A 209 88.95 33.16 -43.90
C LEU A 209 89.61 32.36 -45.04
N PRO A 210 88.78 31.71 -45.89
CA PRO A 210 89.10 31.27 -47.26
C PRO A 210 88.19 31.91 -48.34
N PRO A 211 88.62 31.88 -49.61
CA PRO A 211 87.75 31.55 -50.76
C PRO A 211 88.27 30.27 -51.47
N ALA A 212 87.61 29.65 -52.45
CA ALA A 212 86.40 29.93 -53.23
C ALA A 212 85.57 28.61 -53.34
N VAL A 213 84.55 28.34 -54.17
CA VAL A 213 83.93 28.99 -55.36
C VAL A 213 82.39 28.90 -55.22
N THR A 214 81.62 29.34 -56.22
CA THR A 214 80.14 29.42 -56.27
C THR A 214 79.60 28.86 -57.62
N PRO A 215 78.32 29.06 -58.00
CA PRO A 215 77.02 28.55 -57.48
C PRO A 215 76.34 27.63 -58.57
N PRO A 216 75.00 27.29 -58.60
CA PRO A 216 73.88 27.70 -57.75
C PRO A 216 72.85 26.62 -57.28
N LYS A 217 71.90 27.13 -56.48
CA LYS A 217 70.57 26.63 -55.99
C LYS A 217 69.68 25.89 -57.02
N PRO A 218 68.55 25.21 -56.60
CA PRO A 218 67.78 25.40 -55.35
C PRO A 218 67.27 24.12 -54.62
N ILE A 219 66.49 24.37 -53.55
CA ILE A 219 65.60 23.47 -52.78
C ILE A 219 66.29 22.47 -51.82
N SER A 220 65.89 22.52 -50.55
CA SER A 220 66.38 21.68 -49.45
C SER A 220 65.51 20.45 -49.21
N HIS A 221 66.13 19.28 -49.06
CA HIS A 221 65.51 18.09 -48.48
C HIS A 221 65.93 17.91 -47.02
N CYS A 222 64.95 17.54 -46.18
CA CYS A 222 65.01 16.71 -44.95
C CYS A 222 66.13 16.94 -43.90
N GLN A 223 65.88 16.87 -42.59
CA GLN A 223 64.72 16.48 -41.78
C GLN A 223 64.36 17.64 -40.81
N GLU A 224 63.26 17.66 -40.06
CA GLU A 224 62.61 16.55 -39.34
C GLU A 224 61.08 16.67 -39.31
N THR A 225 60.39 15.54 -39.22
CA THR A 225 59.00 15.39 -39.69
C THR A 225 57.94 15.43 -38.59
N CYS A 226 56.90 16.26 -38.80
CA CYS A 226 55.58 16.09 -38.19
C CYS A 226 54.64 15.31 -39.14
N ILE A 227 53.45 14.96 -38.62
CA ILE A 227 52.26 14.41 -39.32
C ILE A 227 52.19 12.88 -39.47
N LYS A 228 51.51 12.25 -38.50
CA LYS A 228 50.18 11.57 -38.61
C LYS A 228 49.97 10.32 -39.53
N ASP A 229 49.23 9.36 -38.95
CA ASP A 229 48.46 8.23 -39.54
C ASP A 229 49.16 7.18 -40.43
N SER A 230 49.22 5.92 -39.95
CA SER A 230 49.14 4.71 -40.78
C SER A 230 48.76 3.44 -39.98
N TYR A 231 47.88 2.66 -40.60
CA TYR A 231 47.47 1.25 -40.42
C TYR A 231 48.66 0.26 -40.61
N THR A 232 48.64 -1.07 -40.36
CA THR A 232 47.64 -2.09 -39.94
C THR A 232 48.41 -3.27 -39.23
N LEU A 233 47.97 -4.53 -38.96
CA LEU A 233 47.01 -5.47 -39.60
C LEU A 233 46.70 -6.70 -38.69
N SER A 234 45.47 -7.25 -38.77
CA SER A 234 45.09 -8.66 -38.47
C SER A 234 45.18 -9.21 -37.02
N LEU A 235 44.42 -10.24 -36.58
CA LEU A 235 43.55 -11.21 -37.30
C LEU A 235 42.39 -11.76 -36.41
N PHE A 236 41.18 -11.97 -36.99
CA PHE A 236 40.09 -12.90 -36.57
C PHE A 236 39.35 -12.72 -35.20
N ASN A 237 38.02 -12.94 -35.07
CA ASN A 237 36.95 -13.23 -36.07
C ASN A 237 35.50 -12.92 -35.58
N THR A 238 34.55 -12.76 -36.53
CA THR A 238 33.08 -13.09 -36.55
C THR A 238 32.18 -12.91 -35.30
N ASP A 239 30.92 -12.43 -35.34
CA ASP A 239 29.92 -12.30 -36.43
C ASP A 239 28.99 -11.05 -36.27
N GLY A 240 28.14 -10.79 -37.30
CA GLY A 240 26.98 -9.87 -37.31
C GLY A 240 25.97 -10.36 -38.37
N PRO A 241 25.14 -9.52 -39.04
CA PRO A 241 24.70 -8.13 -38.80
C PRO A 241 23.14 -8.09 -38.69
N THR A 242 22.33 -7.02 -38.85
CA THR A 242 22.50 -5.64 -39.39
C THR A 242 21.70 -4.65 -38.48
N ILE A 243 20.92 -3.60 -38.85
CA ILE A 243 20.40 -3.01 -40.11
C ILE A 243 20.39 -1.46 -39.98
N VAL A 244 19.85 -0.72 -40.97
CA VAL A 244 20.06 0.75 -41.13
C VAL A 244 18.74 1.55 -41.11
N CYS A 245 18.88 2.79 -40.65
CA CYS A 245 17.92 3.88 -40.42
C CYS A 245 16.89 4.19 -41.52
N SER A 246 15.83 4.91 -41.14
CA SER A 246 15.60 6.29 -41.61
C SER A 246 14.72 7.09 -40.63
N THR A 247 14.72 8.42 -40.78
CA THR A 247 14.05 9.42 -39.93
C THR A 247 12.66 9.80 -40.43
N GLU A 248 11.74 10.18 -39.54
CA GLU A 248 10.77 11.26 -39.83
C GLU A 248 10.16 11.87 -38.55
N ASP A 249 9.23 12.81 -38.74
CA ASP A 249 9.07 14.05 -37.96
C ASP A 249 8.16 14.05 -36.72
N SER A 250 8.14 15.22 -36.08
CA SER A 250 7.03 15.85 -35.34
C SER A 250 6.87 15.67 -33.81
N SER A 251 6.39 16.76 -33.22
CA SER A 251 6.26 17.03 -31.79
C SER A 251 4.85 16.78 -31.23
N CYS A 252 4.75 16.50 -29.91
CA CYS A 252 3.49 16.55 -29.17
C CYS A 252 3.62 17.43 -27.89
N PRO A 253 2.71 18.39 -27.66
CA PRO A 253 2.75 19.27 -26.47
C PRO A 253 1.94 18.73 -25.27
N ILE A 254 2.11 19.39 -24.12
CA ILE A 254 1.44 19.08 -22.84
C ILE A 254 0.07 19.78 -22.76
N THR A 255 -0.98 19.12 -22.26
CA THR A 255 -2.18 19.74 -21.63
C THR A 255 -2.99 18.68 -20.83
N PRO A 256 -3.96 19.05 -19.94
CA PRO A 256 -4.21 18.27 -18.72
C PRO A 256 -5.68 17.83 -18.44
N LEU A 257 -5.87 17.30 -17.23
CA LEU A 257 -7.12 16.96 -16.52
C LEU A 257 -8.41 17.73 -16.91
N LYS A 258 -9.51 16.98 -17.11
CA LYS A 258 -10.81 17.30 -16.48
C LYS A 258 -11.67 16.02 -16.33
N ALA A 259 -12.60 16.05 -15.37
CA ALA A 259 -13.57 14.98 -15.10
C ALA A 259 -15.01 15.45 -15.33
N SER A 260 -15.91 14.51 -15.62
CA SER A 260 -17.37 14.69 -15.60
C SER A 260 -18.07 13.34 -15.40
N VAL A 261 -19.23 13.34 -14.74
CA VAL A 261 -20.03 12.15 -14.39
C VAL A 261 -21.43 12.27 -14.99
N SER A 262 -22.00 11.17 -15.48
CA SER A 262 -23.43 11.01 -15.75
C SER A 262 -23.85 9.54 -15.78
N PHE A 263 -24.95 9.22 -15.11
CA PHE A 263 -25.68 7.93 -15.21
C PHE A 263 -26.75 8.01 -16.31
N VAL A 264 -27.29 6.86 -16.77
CA VAL A 264 -28.74 6.51 -16.81
C VAL A 264 -29.03 5.30 -17.74
N GLU A 265 -29.94 4.44 -17.28
CA GLU A 265 -30.75 3.37 -17.92
C GLU A 265 -30.16 2.23 -18.79
N SER A 266 -30.86 1.08 -18.68
CA SER A 266 -30.89 -0.06 -19.61
C SER A 266 -32.20 -0.04 -20.41
N PRO A 267 -32.44 -0.96 -21.37
CA PRO A 267 -33.32 -2.08 -21.01
C PRO A 267 -33.09 -3.43 -21.74
N SER A 268 -33.54 -4.50 -21.08
CA SER A 268 -34.11 -5.78 -21.61
C SER A 268 -33.59 -6.44 -22.91
N GLY A 269 -33.20 -7.70 -22.80
CA GLY A 269 -33.14 -8.66 -23.93
C GLY A 269 -32.88 -10.10 -23.46
N ASP A 270 -33.81 -11.02 -23.75
CA ASP A 270 -33.69 -12.46 -23.47
C ASP A 270 -33.09 -13.23 -24.67
N GLY A 271 -32.46 -14.38 -24.44
CA GLY A 271 -31.88 -15.20 -25.51
C GLY A 271 -30.80 -16.20 -25.06
N SER A 272 -31.19 -17.46 -24.82
CA SER A 272 -30.28 -18.55 -24.43
C SER A 272 -29.58 -19.22 -25.62
N ILE A 273 -28.26 -19.46 -25.53
CA ILE A 273 -27.51 -20.45 -26.35
C ILE A 273 -26.52 -21.22 -25.45
N LYS A 274 -26.27 -22.50 -25.77
CA LYS A 274 -25.30 -23.39 -25.09
C LYS A 274 -24.06 -23.58 -25.95
N CYS A 275 -22.86 -23.66 -25.34
CA CYS A 275 -22.06 -24.90 -25.26
C CYS A 275 -20.60 -24.68 -24.79
N SER A 276 -20.19 -25.54 -23.85
CA SER A 276 -18.87 -26.15 -23.62
C SER A 276 -17.66 -25.63 -24.43
N THR A 277 -16.49 -25.36 -23.83
CA THR A 277 -15.59 -26.37 -23.22
C THR A 277 -14.34 -25.69 -22.64
N GLY A 278 -13.73 -26.24 -21.59
CA GLY A 278 -12.29 -26.03 -21.31
C GLY A 278 -11.93 -25.30 -20.00
N ASN A 279 -11.28 -26.06 -19.12
CA ASN A 279 -10.49 -25.69 -17.94
C ASN A 279 -10.08 -24.21 -17.77
N PHE A 280 -10.25 -23.69 -16.54
CA PHE A 280 -9.10 -23.24 -15.74
C PHE A 280 -9.45 -23.21 -14.23
N CYS A 281 -8.87 -24.12 -13.46
CA CYS A 281 -8.86 -24.03 -12.00
C CYS A 281 -7.53 -23.41 -11.54
N ARG A 282 -7.59 -22.28 -10.83
CA ARG A 282 -6.55 -21.84 -9.89
C ARG A 282 -7.22 -21.23 -8.66
N LEU A 283 -7.09 -21.90 -7.52
CA LEU A 283 -7.37 -21.27 -6.23
C LEU A 283 -6.26 -20.25 -5.93
N ILE A 284 -6.60 -19.19 -5.21
CA ILE A 284 -5.63 -18.28 -4.60
C ILE A 284 -5.25 -18.87 -3.24
N SER A 285 -3.99 -19.25 -3.07
CA SER A 285 -3.44 -19.75 -1.81
C SER A 285 -3.01 -18.60 -0.89
N GLN A 286 -3.27 -18.74 0.42
CA GLN A 286 -2.71 -17.85 1.44
C GLN A 286 -1.19 -18.04 1.59
N PRO A 287 -0.47 -17.02 2.09
CA PRO A 287 0.84 -17.18 2.72
C PRO A 287 0.75 -17.19 4.27
N GLN A 288 1.26 -18.27 4.85
CA GLN A 288 1.81 -18.45 6.21
C GLN A 288 3.02 -19.38 6.00
N GLU A 289 4.13 -19.31 6.73
CA GLU A 289 4.61 -18.33 7.72
C GLU A 289 6.12 -18.53 7.93
N ASP A 290 6.89 -17.44 8.06
CA ASP A 290 8.36 -17.47 7.94
C ASP A 290 9.07 -16.85 9.17
N GLU A 291 10.22 -17.43 9.53
CA GLU A 291 10.78 -17.47 10.89
C GLU A 291 11.43 -16.19 11.47
N TRP A 292 11.61 -16.21 12.79
CA TRP A 292 12.48 -15.29 13.53
C TRP A 292 13.98 -15.55 13.26
N CYS A 293 14.79 -14.49 13.38
CA CYS A 293 16.21 -14.62 13.68
C CYS A 293 16.63 -13.60 14.75
N GLY A 294 16.89 -14.09 15.96
CA GLY A 294 17.59 -13.36 17.02
C GLY A 294 18.93 -14.02 17.31
N ALA A 295 19.96 -13.21 17.58
CA ALA A 295 21.29 -13.66 17.98
C ALA A 295 21.83 -12.79 19.12
N PHE A 296 22.78 -13.36 19.88
CA PHE A 296 23.36 -12.80 21.11
C PHE A 296 24.51 -11.83 20.83
#